data_AF-A0A662KGV0-F1
#
_entry.id   AF-A0A662KGV0-F1
#
_cell.length_a   1.000
_cell.length_b   1.000
_cell.length_c   1.000
_cell.angle_alpha   90.00
_cell.angle_beta   90.00
_cell.angle_gamma   90.00
#
_symmetry.space_group_name_H-M   'P 1'
#
loop_
_entity.id
_entity.type
_entity.pdbx_description
1 polymer ?
#
loop_
_entity_poly.entity_id
_entity_poly.type
_entity_poly.pdbx_seq_one_letter_code
_entity_poly.pdbx_strand_id
1 'polypeptide(L)'
;AEMAKKVGLRPEKVVKHFSPPFIYREENHGLMPSVISSRNNIEIALSKGDRFLMETDYIDDPNRPGAVLGPKTVPRLTKRLIEEGKMEEEQYYKVHVENPERTYGIDLQ
;
A
#
# COMPACT_ATOMS: atom_id res chain seq x y z
N ALA A 1 3.10 -16.11 -5.60
CA ALA A 1 4.10 -15.68 -6.59
C ALA A 1 4.33 -16.69 -7.73
N GLU A 2 4.16 -18.00 -7.53
CA GLU A 2 4.46 -19.01 -8.58
C GLU A 2 3.70 -18.80 -9.88
N MET A 3 2.43 -18.40 -9.84
CA MET A 3 1.68 -18.05 -11.06
C MET A 3 2.33 -16.91 -11.85
N ALA A 4 2.80 -15.88 -11.15
CA ALA A 4 3.49 -14.74 -11.77
C ALA A 4 4.82 -15.18 -12.41
N LYS A 5 5.62 -15.98 -11.69
CA LYS A 5 6.89 -16.51 -12.20
C LYS A 5 6.69 -17.35 -13.47
N LYS A 6 5.67 -18.22 -13.49
CA LYS A 6 5.35 -19.07 -14.65
C LYS A 6 5.09 -18.30 -15.94
N VAL A 7 4.56 -17.08 -15.83
CA VAL A 7 4.26 -16.21 -16.98
C VAL A 7 5.32 -15.11 -17.19
N GLY A 8 6.46 -15.18 -16.47
CA GLY A 8 7.54 -14.20 -16.59
C GLY A 8 7.27 -12.84 -15.94
N LEU A 9 6.23 -12.70 -15.12
CA LEU A 9 5.95 -11.46 -14.38
C LEU A 9 6.87 -11.36 -13.16
N ARG A 10 7.56 -10.21 -13.05
CA ARG A 10 8.34 -9.86 -11.84
C ARG A 10 7.39 -9.77 -10.64
N PRO A 11 7.69 -10.39 -9.48
CA PRO A 11 6.83 -10.34 -8.30
C PRO A 11 6.46 -8.91 -7.86
N GLU A 12 7.37 -7.95 -7.95
CA GLU A 12 7.13 -6.54 -7.62
C GLU A 12 6.08 -5.83 -8.50
N LYS A 13 5.77 -6.39 -9.67
CA LYS A 13 4.71 -5.92 -10.59
C LYS A 13 3.34 -6.53 -10.27
N VAL A 14 3.27 -7.44 -9.30
CA VAL A 14 2.02 -8.10 -8.90
C VAL A 14 1.59 -7.57 -7.55
N VAL A 15 0.45 -6.89 -7.55
CA VAL A 15 -0.12 -6.28 -6.34
C VAL A 15 -1.00 -7.29 -5.63
N LYS A 16 -0.70 -7.54 -4.34
CA LYS A 16 -1.67 -8.21 -3.46
C LYS A 16 -2.63 -7.15 -2.93
N HIS A 17 -3.78 -7.05 -3.59
CA HIS A 17 -4.93 -6.26 -3.13
C HIS A 17 -5.41 -6.76 -1.76
N PHE A 18 -5.90 -5.84 -0.92
CA PHE A 18 -6.41 -6.10 0.42
C PHE A 18 -5.40 -6.91 1.24
N SER A 19 -4.14 -6.51 1.20
CA SER A 19 -3.08 -7.20 1.92
C SER A 19 -3.16 -6.88 3.41
N PRO A 20 -3.03 -7.89 4.30
CA PRO A 20 -2.53 -7.66 5.64
C PRO A 20 -1.17 -6.94 5.60
N PRO A 21 -0.66 -6.42 6.72
CA PRO A 21 0.65 -5.76 6.78
C PRO A 21 1.81 -6.77 6.72
N PHE A 22 1.85 -7.56 5.65
CA PHE A 22 2.88 -8.52 5.28
C PHE A 22 3.86 -7.81 4.36
N ILE A 23 4.88 -7.20 4.94
CA ILE A 23 5.80 -6.30 4.22
C ILE A 23 7.07 -7.04 3.83
N TYR A 24 7.57 -7.91 4.71
CA TYR A 24 8.75 -8.72 4.45
C TYR A 24 8.54 -9.60 3.22
N ARG A 25 9.59 -9.83 2.44
CA ARG A 25 9.49 -10.58 1.18
C ARG A 25 9.07 -12.02 1.43
N GLU A 26 9.42 -12.55 2.59
CA GLU A 26 9.12 -13.91 3.04
C GLU A 26 7.63 -14.07 3.37
N GLU A 27 6.95 -13.00 3.82
CA GLU A 27 5.52 -13.02 4.17
C GLU A 27 4.60 -13.00 2.94
N ASN A 28 5.06 -12.41 1.83
CA ASN A 28 4.25 -12.19 0.63
C ASN A 28 4.88 -12.74 -0.67
N HIS A 29 5.99 -13.48 -0.56
CA HIS A 29 6.76 -14.03 -1.68
C HIS A 29 7.28 -12.97 -2.67
N GLY A 30 7.60 -11.77 -2.18
CA GLY A 30 8.12 -10.64 -2.95
C GLY A 30 7.07 -9.87 -3.76
N LEU A 31 5.78 -10.17 -3.59
CA LEU A 31 4.68 -9.42 -4.21
C LEU A 31 4.58 -8.01 -3.62
N MET A 32 4.03 -7.04 -4.34
CA MET A 32 3.76 -5.70 -3.77
C MET A 32 2.49 -5.72 -2.90
N PRO A 33 2.56 -5.57 -1.57
CA PRO A 33 1.37 -5.52 -0.72
C PRO A 33 0.68 -4.16 -0.89
N SER A 34 -0.63 -4.19 -1.12
CA SER A 34 -1.48 -3.00 -1.03
C SER A 34 -2.28 -3.09 0.26
N VAL A 35 -1.94 -2.24 1.23
CA VAL A 35 -2.41 -2.33 2.61
C VAL A 35 -3.58 -1.38 2.82
N ILE A 36 -4.66 -1.89 3.40
CA ILE A 36 -5.82 -1.09 3.78
C ILE A 36 -5.42 -0.02 4.78
N SER A 37 -5.75 1.24 4.46
CA SER A 37 -5.38 2.47 5.17
C SER A 37 -6.13 2.67 6.49
N SER A 38 -6.22 1.62 7.30
CA SER A 38 -6.53 1.73 8.71
C SER A 38 -5.27 2.07 9.49
N ARG A 39 -5.40 2.87 10.56
CA ARG A 39 -4.24 3.30 11.37
C ARG A 39 -3.40 2.12 11.86
N ASN A 40 -4.05 1.09 12.39
CA ASN A 40 -3.36 -0.09 12.93
C ASN A 40 -2.55 -0.82 11.85
N ASN A 41 -3.13 -1.04 10.66
CA ASN A 41 -2.41 -1.74 9.59
C ASN A 41 -1.20 -0.95 9.10
N ILE A 42 -1.34 0.37 8.95
CA ILE A 42 -0.26 1.22 8.45
C ILE A 42 0.86 1.36 9.48
N GLU A 43 0.55 1.51 10.76
CA GLU A 43 1.57 1.53 11.81
C GLU A 43 2.35 0.20 11.88
N ILE A 44 1.65 -0.95 11.76
CA ILE A 44 2.31 -2.26 11.68
C ILE A 44 3.16 -2.36 10.40
N ALA A 45 2.65 -1.93 9.24
CA ALA A 45 3.40 -1.95 7.99
C ALA A 45 4.69 -1.12 8.09
N LEU A 46 4.59 0.13 8.56
CA LEU A 46 5.73 1.04 8.74
C LEU A 46 6.79 0.49 9.70
N SER A 47 6.38 -0.21 10.76
CA SER A 47 7.33 -0.88 11.67
C SER A 47 8.11 -2.03 11.03
N LYS A 48 7.63 -2.58 9.91
CA LYS A 48 8.31 -3.65 9.15
C LYS A 48 9.10 -3.11 7.97
N GLY A 49 8.71 -1.97 7.41
CA GLY A 49 9.41 -1.33 6.30
C GLY A 49 8.50 -0.43 5.47
N ASP A 50 8.98 -0.01 4.31
CA ASP A 50 8.37 0.98 3.42
C ASP A 50 7.89 0.37 2.09
N ARG A 51 8.01 -0.95 1.91
CA ARG A 51 7.71 -1.65 0.65
C ARG A 51 6.24 -2.04 0.52
N PHE A 52 5.36 -1.05 0.52
CA PHE A 52 3.91 -1.24 0.37
C PHE A 52 3.24 -0.06 -0.32
N LEU A 53 2.01 -0.30 -0.77
CA LEU A 53 1.06 0.71 -1.23
C LEU A 53 -0.01 0.92 -0.16
N MET A 54 -0.62 2.11 -0.15
CA MET A 54 -1.76 2.42 0.69
C MET A 54 -3.04 2.44 -0.14
N GLU A 55 -4.06 1.72 0.32
CA GLU A 55 -5.36 1.67 -0.36
C GLU A 55 -6.54 1.82 0.59
N THR A 56 -7.72 2.01 0.03
CA THR A 56 -8.99 2.07 0.77
C THR A 56 -9.98 1.00 0.38
N ASP A 57 -9.73 0.32 -0.76
CA ASP A 57 -10.70 -0.57 -1.42
C ASP A 57 -12.07 0.11 -1.57
N TYR A 58 -12.06 1.38 -1.97
CA TYR A 58 -13.27 2.18 -2.07
C TYR A 58 -14.19 1.60 -3.15
N ILE A 59 -15.41 1.27 -2.74
CA ILE A 59 -16.50 0.82 -3.62
C ILE A 59 -17.49 1.96 -3.74
N ASP A 60 -17.74 2.41 -4.96
CA ASP A 60 -18.75 3.43 -5.29
C ASP A 60 -20.13 2.77 -5.44
N ASP A 61 -20.66 2.25 -4.32
CA ASP A 61 -22.00 1.63 -4.25
C ASP A 61 -22.97 2.51 -3.45
N PRO A 62 -23.95 3.17 -4.11
CA PRO A 62 -24.95 4.01 -3.46
C PRO A 62 -25.77 3.29 -2.37
N ASN A 63 -25.86 1.96 -2.43
CA ASN A 63 -26.61 1.16 -1.45
C ASN A 63 -25.82 0.88 -0.17
N ARG A 64 -24.52 1.22 -0.12
CA ARG A 64 -23.63 0.94 1.02
C ARG A 64 -22.90 2.20 1.53
N PRO A 65 -23.63 3.29 1.84
CA PRO A 65 -23.00 4.53 2.31
C PRO A 65 -22.23 4.28 3.63
N GLY A 66 -20.95 4.63 3.64
CA GLY A 66 -20.08 4.52 4.83
C GLY A 66 -19.54 3.12 5.12
N ALA A 67 -19.84 2.11 4.30
CA ALA A 67 -19.33 0.75 4.49
C ALA A 67 -17.84 0.58 4.16
N VAL A 68 -17.24 1.57 3.49
CA VAL A 68 -15.87 1.54 2.98
C VAL A 68 -15.12 2.82 3.35
N LEU A 69 -13.79 2.72 3.43
CA LEU A 69 -12.95 3.90 3.61
C LEU A 69 -13.02 4.75 2.34
N GLY A 70 -13.29 6.05 2.51
CA GLY A 70 -13.29 6.97 1.37
C GLY A 70 -11.87 7.22 0.84
N PRO A 71 -11.68 7.58 -0.44
CA PRO A 71 -10.34 7.79 -1.03
C PRO A 71 -9.50 8.84 -0.29
N LYS A 72 -10.15 9.83 0.33
CA LYS A 72 -9.50 10.86 1.17
C LYS A 72 -8.83 10.30 2.43
N THR A 73 -9.09 9.04 2.79
CA THR A 73 -8.49 8.40 3.97
C THR A 73 -6.98 8.24 3.81
N VAL A 74 -6.48 7.90 2.63
CA VAL A 74 -5.04 7.74 2.36
C VAL A 74 -4.27 9.03 2.69
N PRO A 75 -4.53 10.18 2.04
CA PRO A 75 -3.77 11.40 2.33
C PRO A 75 -4.01 11.93 3.75
N ARG A 76 -5.21 11.75 4.32
CA ARG A 76 -5.49 12.20 5.71
C ARG A 76 -4.70 11.41 6.75
N LEU A 77 -4.64 10.09 6.61
CA LEU A 77 -3.90 9.24 7.53
C LEU A 77 -2.40 9.49 7.38
N THR A 78 -1.89 9.56 6.15
CA THR A 78 -0.48 9.89 5.89
C THR A 78 -0.08 11.21 6.54
N LYS A 79 -0.85 12.29 6.29
CA LYS A 79 -0.58 13.60 6.91
C LYS A 79 -0.54 13.50 8.43
N ARG A 80 -1.50 12.81 9.04
CA ARG A 80 -1.56 12.62 10.50
C ARG A 80 -0.35 11.85 11.03
N LEU A 81 0.09 10.79 10.35
CA LEU A 81 1.25 10.00 10.78
C LEU A 81 2.55 10.80 10.71
N ILE A 82 2.70 11.68 9.71
CA ILE A 82 3.82 12.62 9.61
C ILE A 82 3.78 13.62 10.78
N GLU A 83 2.61 14.24 11.03
CA GLU A 83 2.43 15.18 12.16
C GLU A 83 2.70 14.55 13.53
N GLU A 84 2.41 13.25 13.67
CA GLU A 84 2.67 12.47 14.89
C GLU A 84 4.11 11.91 14.97
N GLY A 85 4.96 12.15 13.96
CA GLY A 85 6.33 11.62 13.92
C GLY A 85 6.39 10.09 13.77
N LYS A 86 5.34 9.48 13.21
CA LYS A 86 5.23 8.02 13.00
C LYS A 86 5.57 7.59 11.57
N MET A 87 5.73 8.54 10.65
CA MET A 87 6.12 8.29 9.26
C MET A 87 7.12 9.35 8.85
N GLU A 88 8.33 8.91 8.55
CA GLU A 88 9.41 9.78 8.08
C GLU A 88 9.18 10.23 6.64
N GLU A 89 9.75 11.37 6.25
CA GLU A 89 9.60 11.93 4.89
C GLU A 89 10.09 10.96 3.80
N GLU A 90 11.16 10.22 4.06
CA GLU A 90 11.66 9.19 3.14
C GLU A 90 10.65 8.04 2.95
N GLN A 91 10.01 7.59 4.04
CA GLN A 91 8.99 6.54 3.98
C GLN A 91 7.74 7.04 3.24
N TYR A 92 7.36 8.30 3.46
CA TYR A 92 6.27 8.96 2.72
C TYR A 92 6.54 8.94 1.22
N TYR A 93 7.72 9.38 0.81
CA TYR A 93 8.07 9.46 -0.61
C TYR A 93 8.09 8.07 -1.25
N LYS A 94 8.67 7.07 -0.60
CA LYS A 94 8.67 5.69 -1.11
C LYS A 94 7.27 5.11 -1.28
N VAL A 95 6.41 5.27 -0.28
CA VAL A 95 5.06 4.69 -0.29
C VAL A 95 4.17 5.33 -1.35
N HIS A 96 4.30 6.65 -1.58
CA HIS A 96 3.39 7.40 -2.46
C HIS A 96 3.96 7.74 -3.84
N VAL A 97 5.26 7.60 -4.06
CA VAL A 97 5.91 7.92 -5.34
C VAL A 97 6.68 6.70 -5.86
N GLU A 98 7.78 6.33 -5.22
CA GLU A 98 8.70 5.32 -5.79
C GLU A 98 8.04 3.94 -5.95
N ASN A 99 7.29 3.47 -4.95
CA ASN A 99 6.64 2.16 -5.02
C ASN A 99 5.57 2.13 -6.12
N PRO A 100 4.62 3.09 -6.20
CA PRO A 100 3.70 3.19 -7.33
C PRO A 100 4.39 3.24 -8.70
N GLU A 101 5.41 4.07 -8.88
CA GLU A 101 6.15 4.17 -10.15
C GLU A 101 6.80 2.84 -10.51
N ARG A 102 7.50 2.21 -9.56
CA ARG A 102 8.17 0.93 -9.78
C ARG A 102 7.18 -0.20 -10.04
N THR A 103 6.04 -0.22 -9.36
CA THR A 103 5.03 -1.27 -9.52
C THR A 103 4.22 -1.08 -10.79
N TYR A 104 3.69 0.11 -11.06
CA TYR A 104 2.84 0.36 -12.23
C TYR A 104 3.61 0.73 -13.49
N GLY A 105 4.88 1.13 -13.38
CA GLY A 105 5.67 1.59 -14.52
C GLY A 105 5.17 2.93 -15.05
N ILE A 106 4.77 3.82 -14.15
CA ILE A 106 4.29 5.18 -14.43
C ILE A 106 5.33 6.20 -13.96
N ASP A 107 5.20 7.43 -14.45
CA ASP A 107 5.96 8.59 -13.98
C ASP A 107 5.00 9.51 -13.22
N LEU A 108 5.33 9.83 -11.97
CA LEU A 108 4.57 10.76 -11.15
C LEU A 108 5.29 12.12 -11.04
N GLN A 109 6.40 12.32 -11.76
CA GLN A 109 7.21 13.53 -11.78
C GLN A 109 7.27 14.22 -13.16
#